data_AF-A0A2E7DLI2-F1
#
_entry.id   AF-A0A2E7DLI2-F1
#
_cell.length_a   1.000
_cell.length_b   1.000
_cell.length_c   1.000
_cell.angle_alpha   90.00
_cell.angle_beta   90.00
_cell.angle_gamma   90.00
#
_symmetry.space_group_name_H-M   'P 1'
#
loop_
_entity.id
_entity.type
_entity.pdbx_description
1 polymer ?
#
loop_
_entity_poly.entity_id
_entity_poly.type
_entity_poly.pdbx_seq_one_letter_code
_entity_poly.pdbx_strand_id
1 'polypeptide(L)'
;MSITQAERKLRQLRTLSKSQGWKILEEIMREEIVTLALTTAKNPKMTSEEASFYAGCLQAAENLLNIIPNMEAKLLGEAQLQSWENRDDPNPIDDPLSLHQKLHNP
;
A
#
# COMPACT_ATOMS: atom_id res chain seq x y z
N MET A 1 9.74 21.85 7.13
CA MET A 1 8.53 21.08 6.77
C MET A 1 8.29 20.04 7.86
N SER A 2 7.10 20.04 8.46
CA SER A 2 6.71 19.01 9.43
C SER A 2 6.52 17.68 8.69
N ILE A 3 7.03 16.58 9.27
CA ILE A 3 6.80 15.24 8.71
C ILE A 3 5.32 14.90 8.87
N THR A 4 4.66 14.57 7.75
CA THR A 4 3.24 14.23 7.74
C THR A 4 2.98 12.94 8.51
N GLN A 5 1.74 12.70 8.94
CA GLN A 5 1.41 11.46 9.64
C GLN A 5 1.62 10.23 8.74
N ALA A 6 1.29 10.36 7.45
CA ALA A 6 1.52 9.32 6.45
C ALA A 6 3.01 8.99 6.27
N GLU A 7 3.88 9.99 6.25
CA GLU A 7 5.33 9.79 6.18
C GLU A 7 5.89 9.06 7.41
N ARG A 8 5.36 9.34 8.61
CA ARG A 8 5.76 8.62 9.83
C ARG A 8 5.36 7.15 9.76
N LYS A 9 4.12 6.87 9.35
CA LYS A 9 3.61 5.49 9.16
C LYS A 9 4.44 4.75 8.10
N LEU A 10 4.76 5.39 6.98
CA LEU A 10 5.58 4.81 5.92
C LEU A 10 6.98 4.42 6.43
N ARG A 11 7.61 5.27 7.24
CA ARG A 11 8.91 4.96 7.85
C ARG A 11 8.83 3.76 8.79
N GLN A 12 7.81 3.70 9.64
CA GLN A 12 7.59 2.57 10.55
C GLN A 12 7.36 1.27 9.78
N LEU A 13 6.57 1.32 8.71
CA LEU A 13 6.28 0.17 7.86
C LEU A 13 7.55 -0.37 7.15
N ARG A 14 8.39 0.53 6.64
CA ARG A 14 9.70 0.17 6.05
C ARG A 14 10.68 -0.41 7.05
N THR A 15 10.58 -0.01 8.32
CA THR A 15 11.37 -0.63 9.39
C THR A 15 10.84 -2.02 9.72
N LEU A 16 9.51 -2.18 9.81
CA LEU A 16 8.88 -3.47 10.03
C LEU A 16 9.26 -4.46 8.92
N SER A 17 9.18 -4.06 7.65
CA SER A 17 9.48 -4.93 6.50
C SER A 17 10.92 -5.46 6.47
N LYS A 18 11.86 -4.71 7.05
CA LYS A 18 13.27 -5.11 7.18
C LYS A 18 13.55 -5.92 8.44
N SER A 19 12.61 -5.95 9.38
CA SER A 19 12.79 -6.62 10.66
C SER A 19 12.89 -8.14 10.49
N GLN A 20 13.69 -8.78 11.34
CA GLN A 20 13.80 -10.24 11.35
C GLN A 20 12.45 -10.90 11.68
N GLY A 21 11.66 -10.30 12.59
CA GLY A 21 10.34 -10.81 12.93
C GLY A 21 9.38 -10.85 11.75
N TRP A 22 9.41 -9.83 10.88
CA TRP A 22 8.59 -9.83 9.67
C TRP A 22 9.04 -10.91 8.67
N LYS A 23 10.34 -11.11 8.49
CA LYS A 23 10.86 -12.19 7.61
C LYS A 23 10.41 -13.57 8.07
N ILE A 24 10.46 -13.83 9.38
CA ILE A 24 9.98 -15.09 9.97
C ILE A 24 8.47 -15.24 9.70
N LEU A 25 7.69 -14.17 9.90
CA LEU A 25 6.26 -14.21 9.61
C LEU A 25 5.98 -14.50 8.14
N GLU A 26 6.72 -13.87 7.23
CA GLU A 26 6.59 -14.07 5.79
C GLU A 26 6.92 -15.51 5.38
N GLU A 27 7.97 -16.09 5.95
CA GLU A 27 8.35 -17.49 5.75
C GLU A 27 7.23 -18.44 6.22
N ILE A 28 6.75 -18.28 7.45
CA ILE A 28 5.64 -19.08 7.99
C ILE A 28 4.40 -18.96 7.11
N MET A 29 4.04 -17.74 6.68
CA MET A 29 2.89 -17.55 5.79
C MET A 29 3.04 -18.31 4.46
N ARG A 30 4.24 -18.31 3.86
CA ARG A 30 4.50 -19.04 2.62
C ARG A 30 4.38 -20.55 2.81
N GLU A 31 4.89 -21.08 3.91
CA GLU A 31 4.80 -22.51 4.24
C GLU A 31 3.36 -22.96 4.47
N GLU A 32 2.57 -22.16 5.19
CA GLU A 32 1.16 -22.44 5.44
C GLU A 32 0.33 -22.44 4.15
N ILE A 33 0.60 -21.50 3.23
CA ILE A 33 -0.07 -21.45 1.92
C ILE A 33 0.21 -22.72 1.11
N VAL A 34 1.47 -23.17 1.06
CA VAL A 34 1.85 -24.41 0.37
C VAL A 34 1.18 -25.63 1.00
N THR A 35 1.14 -25.67 2.34
CA THR A 35 0.50 -26.75 3.09
C THR A 35 -1.01 -26.84 2.81
N LEU A 36 -1.68 -25.69 2.80
CA LEU A 36 -3.10 -25.59 2.43
C LEU A 36 -3.33 -26.05 0.99
N ALA A 37 -2.54 -25.55 0.04
CA ALA A 37 -2.65 -25.94 -1.37
C ALA A 37 -2.48 -27.45 -1.58
N LEU A 38 -1.48 -28.06 -0.93
CA LEU A 38 -1.25 -29.51 -0.97
C LEU A 38 -2.42 -30.29 -0.37
N THR A 39 -2.99 -29.81 0.73
CA THR A 39 -4.13 -30.46 1.40
C THR A 39 -5.38 -30.42 0.53
N THR A 40 -5.65 -29.28 -0.11
CA THR A 40 -6.74 -29.12 -1.08
C THR A 40 -6.55 -30.03 -2.30
N ALA A 41 -5.33 -30.06 -2.88
CA ALA A 41 -5.04 -30.88 -4.05
C ALA A 41 -5.17 -32.39 -3.80
N LYS A 42 -4.89 -32.82 -2.56
CA LYS A 42 -5.01 -34.22 -2.14
C LYS A 42 -6.45 -34.67 -1.86
N ASN A 43 -7.45 -33.80 -2.00
CA ASN A 43 -8.86 -34.17 -1.85
C ASN A 43 -9.51 -34.48 -3.21
N PRO A 44 -9.51 -35.74 -3.68
CA PRO A 44 -10.07 -36.11 -4.99
C PRO A 44 -11.60 -36.08 -5.04
N LYS A 45 -12.28 -35.87 -3.92
CA LYS A 45 -13.75 -35.84 -3.82
C LYS A 45 -14.30 -34.43 -3.60
N MET A 46 -13.49 -33.41 -3.85
CA MET A 46 -13.87 -32.01 -3.68
C MET A 46 -14.96 -31.61 -4.69
N THR A 47 -16.04 -31.00 -4.20
CA THR A 47 -17.08 -30.42 -5.04
C THR A 47 -16.58 -29.17 -5.77
N SER A 48 -17.26 -28.75 -6.84
CA SER A 48 -16.88 -27.54 -7.58
C SER A 48 -16.97 -26.26 -6.73
N GLU A 49 -17.92 -26.19 -5.80
CA GLU A 49 -18.08 -25.05 -4.89
C GLU A 49 -16.94 -24.99 -3.87
N GLU A 50 -16.59 -26.12 -3.26
CA GLU A 50 -15.44 -26.21 -2.36
C GLU A 50 -14.14 -25.86 -3.08
N ALA A 51 -13.94 -26.35 -4.30
CA ALA A 51 -12.78 -26.01 -5.13
C ALA A 51 -12.65 -24.50 -5.34
N SER A 52 -13.76 -23.84 -5.65
CA SER A 52 -13.82 -22.39 -5.87
C SER A 52 -13.55 -21.61 -4.58
N PHE A 53 -14.07 -22.09 -3.45
CA PHE A 53 -13.81 -21.51 -2.13
C PHE A 53 -12.32 -21.58 -1.77
N TYR A 54 -11.69 -22.75 -1.91
CA TYR A 54 -10.26 -22.91 -1.61
C TYR A 54 -9.38 -22.08 -2.54
N ALA A 55 -9.73 -21.96 -3.83
CA ALA A 55 -9.04 -21.07 -4.75
C ALA A 55 -9.10 -19.60 -4.27
N GLY A 56 -10.26 -19.15 -3.79
CA GLY A 56 -10.43 -17.82 -3.20
C GLY A 56 -9.60 -17.63 -1.92
N CYS A 57 -9.55 -18.64 -1.05
CA CYS A 57 -8.73 -18.61 0.17
C CYS A 57 -7.23 -18.52 -0.15
N LEU A 58 -6.75 -19.29 -1.12
CA LEU A 58 -5.35 -19.24 -1.57
C LEU A 58 -5.01 -17.86 -2.12
N GLN A 59 -5.88 -17.30 -2.96
CA GLN A 59 -5.69 -15.95 -3.50
C GLN A 59 -5.65 -14.89 -2.40
N ALA A 60 -6.52 -14.99 -1.38
CA ALA A 60 -6.51 -14.08 -0.25
C ALA A 60 -5.21 -14.19 0.57
N ALA A 61 -4.70 -15.41 0.76
CA ALA A 61 -3.46 -15.65 1.46
C ALA A 61 -2.23 -15.11 0.69
N GLU A 62 -2.20 -15.27 -0.64
CA GLU A 62 -1.19 -14.62 -1.49
C GLU A 62 -1.24 -13.09 -1.38
N ASN A 63 -2.42 -12.50 -1.26
CA ASN A 63 -2.56 -11.05 -1.06
C ASN A 63 -1.99 -10.59 0.29
N LEU A 64 -2.03 -11.44 1.33
CA LEU A 64 -1.42 -11.14 2.62
C LEU A 64 0.11 -11.07 2.55
N LEU A 65 0.76 -11.89 1.71
CA LEU A 65 2.19 -11.76 1.44
C LEU A 65 2.56 -10.39 0.84
N ASN A 66 1.62 -9.78 0.11
CA ASN A 66 1.78 -8.48 -0.52
C ASN A 66 1.27 -7.31 0.33
N ILE A 67 0.91 -7.53 1.60
CA ILE A 67 0.26 -6.49 2.41
C ILE A 67 1.19 -5.28 2.65
N ILE A 68 2.48 -5.52 2.94
CA ILE A 68 3.46 -4.47 3.16
C ILE A 68 3.62 -3.59 1.91
N PRO A 69 3.97 -4.12 0.72
CA PRO A 69 4.14 -3.27 -0.46
C PRO A 69 2.86 -2.52 -0.84
N ASN A 70 1.68 -3.14 -0.67
CA ASN A 70 0.39 -2.48 -0.89
C ASN A 70 0.17 -1.31 0.07
N MET A 71 0.48 -1.51 1.36
CA MET A 71 0.40 -0.45 2.37
C MET A 71 1.45 0.65 2.13
N GLU A 72 2.66 0.31 1.68
CA GLU A 72 3.69 1.28 1.32
C GLU A 72 3.24 2.18 0.16
N ALA A 73 2.68 1.59 -0.90
CA ALA A 73 2.16 2.35 -2.05
C ALA A 73 1.04 3.30 -1.64
N LYS A 74 0.10 2.82 -0.80
CA LYS A 74 -0.99 3.64 -0.26
C LYS A 74 -0.48 4.81 0.58
N LEU A 75 0.41 4.54 1.53
CA LEU A 75 0.97 5.56 2.42
C LEU A 75 1.85 6.56 1.67
N LEU A 76 2.53 6.14 0.60
CA LEU A 76 3.27 7.03 -0.27
C LEU A 76 2.33 8.03 -0.97
N GLY A 77 1.21 7.56 -1.51
CA GLY A 77 0.18 8.41 -2.09
C GLY A 77 -0.42 9.38 -1.08
N GLU A 78 -0.78 8.90 0.12
CA GLU A 78 -1.29 9.74 1.21
C GLU A 78 -0.28 10.81 1.64
N ALA A 79 1.00 10.45 1.75
CA ALA A 79 2.06 11.40 2.10
C ALA A 79 2.23 12.49 1.04
N GLN A 80 2.17 12.12 -0.24
CA GLN A 80 2.24 13.08 -1.34
C GLN A 80 1.05 14.04 -1.29
N LEU A 81 -0.18 13.53 -1.17
CA LEU A 81 -1.38 14.37 -1.08
C LEU A 81 -1.31 15.34 0.11
N GLN A 82 -0.97 14.84 1.31
CA GLN A 82 -0.82 15.69 2.49
C GLN A 82 0.27 16.75 2.31
N SER A 83 1.37 16.42 1.61
CA SER A 83 2.41 17.40 1.32
C SER A 83 1.95 18.49 0.34
N TRP A 84 1.00 18.19 -0.54
CA TRP A 84 0.41 19.15 -1.48
C TRP A 84 -0.61 20.05 -0.78
N GLU A 85 -1.45 19.52 0.11
CA GLU A 85 -2.40 20.31 0.92
C GLU A 85 -1.65 21.24 1.89
N ASN A 86 -0.57 20.77 2.52
CA ASN A 86 0.25 21.62 3.39
C ASN A 86 1.13 22.63 2.61
N ARG A 87 1.13 22.56 1.27
CA ARG A 87 1.77 23.53 0.37
C ARG A 87 0.85 24.68 0.00
N ASP A 88 -0.27 24.88 0.70
CA ASP A 88 -1.05 26.12 0.70
C ASP A 88 -0.19 27.31 1.21
N ASP A 89 0.74 27.73 0.37
CA ASP A 89 1.33 29.07 0.31
C ASP A 89 0.24 29.97 -0.29
N PRO A 90 0.03 31.23 0.18
CA PRO A 90 -1.12 32.07 -0.13
C PRO A 90 -1.18 32.60 -1.58
N ASN A 91 -0.41 32.04 -2.51
CA ASN A 91 -0.35 32.49 -3.88
C ASN A 91 -0.30 31.29 -4.85
N PRO A 92 -1.46 30.76 -5.23
CA PRO A 92 -1.55 29.53 -5.99
C PRO A 92 -1.38 29.87 -7.47
N ILE A 93 -0.13 30.00 -7.94
CA ILE A 93 0.19 30.40 -9.32
C ILE A 93 -0.25 31.84 -9.57
N ASP A 94 0.44 32.57 -10.46
CA ASP A 94 -0.09 33.83 -10.97
C ASP A 94 -1.54 33.59 -11.41
N ASP A 95 -2.50 34.16 -10.67
CA ASP A 95 -3.87 34.37 -11.13
C ASP A 95 -3.73 34.87 -12.58
N PRO A 96 -4.37 34.29 -13.60
CA PRO A 96 -4.27 34.81 -14.96
C PRO A 96 -4.63 36.31 -15.05
N LEU A 97 -5.32 36.86 -14.04
CA LEU A 97 -5.54 38.30 -13.87
C LEU A 97 -4.32 39.07 -13.30
N SER A 98 -3.46 38.44 -12.51
CA SER A 98 -2.25 39.04 -11.91
C SER A 98 -1.10 39.25 -12.92
N LEU A 99 -1.02 38.41 -13.97
CA LEU A 99 -0.11 38.61 -15.10
C LEU A 99 -0.49 39.83 -15.95
N HIS A 100 -1.79 40.06 -16.14
CA HIS A 100 -2.30 41.24 -16.85
C HIS A 100 -2.02 42.56 -16.10
N GLN A 101 -2.02 42.55 -14.77
CA GLN A 101 -1.70 43.72 -13.95
C GLN A 101 -0.21 44.06 -13.96
N LYS A 102 0.69 43.06 -14.04
CA LYS A 102 2.14 43.28 -14.13
C LYS A 102 2.60 43.82 -15.49
N LEU A 103 1.82 43.62 -16.56
CA LEU A 103 2.12 44.09 -17.92
C LEU A 103 1.64 45.53 -18.22
N HIS A 104 0.82 46.11 -17.34
CA HIS A 104 0.23 47.45 -17.53
C HIS A 104 0.66 48.50 -16.52
N ASN A 105 1.59 48.18 -15.59
CA ASN A 105 2.28 49.20 -14.83
C ASN A 105 3.58 49.57 -15.57
N PRO A 106 3.75 50.84 -16.01
CA PRO A 106 4.92 51.32 -16.74
C PRO A 106 6.20 51.36 -15.89
#